data_AF-A0A8C6KRR5-F1
#
_entry.id   AF-A0A8C6KRR5-F1
#
_cell.length_a   1.000
_cell.length_b   1.000
_cell.length_c   1.000
_cell.angle_alpha   90.00
_cell.angle_beta   90.00
_cell.angle_gamma   90.00
#
_symmetry.space_group_name_H-M   'P 1'
#
loop_
_entity.id
_entity.type
_entity.pdbx_description
1 polymer ?
#
loop_
_entity_poly.entity_id
_entity_poly.type
_entity_poly.pdbx_seq_one_letter_code
_entity_poly.pdbx_strand_id
1 'polypeptide(L)'
;LAAADMEVKPIDKRASGQAFEVILKPLSPVSEAAHNLLSPPKRDISLEDIEKKLEAAEERRRYQEAQVLKSLAEKREHERDVLLKAMEENSNFSKMAEEKLQLKMEQIKENREAQLAAMMERLQEKRHAAEVRRNKERRE
;
A
#
# COMPACT_ATOMS: atom_id res chain seq x y z
N LEU A 1 -36.57 -67.28 -47.73
CA LEU A 1 -36.22 -66.77 -46.39
C LEU A 1 -34.88 -67.38 -46.02
N ALA A 2 -33.78 -66.69 -46.34
CA ALA A 2 -32.43 -67.17 -46.05
C ALA A 2 -32.17 -66.96 -44.54
N ALA A 3 -31.86 -68.05 -43.83
CA ALA A 3 -31.42 -67.99 -42.44
C ALA A 3 -30.16 -67.12 -42.38
N ALA A 4 -30.23 -65.99 -41.67
CA ALA A 4 -29.08 -65.12 -41.46
C ALA A 4 -28.09 -65.83 -40.52
N ASP A 5 -26.86 -65.97 -40.98
CA ASP A 5 -25.78 -66.74 -40.36
C ASP A 5 -25.30 -66.05 -39.06
N MET A 6 -25.54 -66.67 -37.89
CA MET A 6 -25.10 -66.19 -36.57
C MET A 6 -23.79 -66.88 -36.19
N GLU A 7 -22.71 -66.12 -36.02
CA GLU A 7 -21.40 -66.65 -35.65
C GLU A 7 -21.14 -66.44 -34.15
N VAL A 8 -20.72 -67.50 -33.44
CA VAL A 8 -20.36 -67.43 -32.01
C VAL A 8 -18.89 -67.80 -31.85
N LYS A 9 -18.08 -66.86 -31.36
CA LYS A 9 -16.66 -67.08 -31.07
C LYS A 9 -16.45 -67.25 -29.57
N PRO A 10 -16.03 -68.43 -29.09
CA PRO A 10 -15.72 -68.61 -27.68
C PRO A 10 -14.51 -67.74 -27.30
N ILE A 11 -14.63 -66.98 -26.21
CA ILE A 11 -13.54 -66.14 -25.68
C ILE A 11 -12.82 -66.92 -24.58
N ASP A 12 -13.53 -67.22 -23.49
CA ASP A 12 -12.94 -67.85 -22.31
C ASP A 12 -13.96 -68.65 -21.52
N LYS A 13 -13.48 -69.72 -20.86
CA LYS A 13 -14.29 -70.52 -19.93
C LYS A 13 -13.54 -70.69 -18.62
N ARG A 14 -14.20 -70.34 -17.51
CA ARG A 14 -13.67 -70.46 -16.15
C ARG A 14 -14.71 -71.10 -15.23
N ALA A 15 -14.29 -71.49 -14.03
CA ALA A 15 -15.19 -72.12 -13.06
C ALA A 15 -16.44 -71.28 -12.74
N SER A 16 -16.33 -69.94 -12.81
CA SER A 16 -17.45 -69.02 -12.59
C SER A 16 -18.32 -68.74 -13.81
N GLY A 17 -18.02 -69.30 -14.99
CA GLY A 17 -18.86 -69.14 -16.18
C GLY A 17 -18.12 -69.17 -17.50
N GLN A 18 -18.85 -68.89 -18.58
CA GLN A 18 -18.34 -68.91 -19.95
C GLN A 18 -18.60 -67.56 -20.63
N ALA A 19 -17.62 -67.08 -21.38
CA ALA A 19 -17.67 -65.86 -22.17
C ALA A 19 -17.47 -66.19 -23.65
N PHE A 20 -18.27 -65.55 -24.50
CA PHE A 20 -18.23 -65.70 -25.95
C PHE A 20 -18.70 -64.41 -26.62
N GLU A 21 -18.19 -64.15 -27.81
CA GLU A 21 -18.62 -63.07 -28.68
C GLU A 21 -19.67 -63.61 -29.67
N VAL A 22 -20.77 -62.89 -29.85
CA VAL A 22 -21.80 -63.23 -30.84
C VAL A 22 -21.81 -62.16 -31.92
N ILE A 23 -21.54 -62.57 -33.15
CA ILE A 23 -21.51 -61.70 -34.32
C ILE A 23 -22.76 -62.00 -35.16
N LEU A 24 -23.69 -61.05 -35.14
CA LEU A 24 -24.94 -61.14 -35.92
C LEU A 24 -24.77 -60.61 -37.34
N LYS A 25 -23.77 -59.76 -37.56
CA LYS A 25 -23.38 -59.21 -38.86
C LYS A 25 -21.90 -58.82 -38.79
N PRO A 26 -21.06 -59.25 -39.75
CA PRO A 26 -19.65 -58.85 -39.77
C PRO A 26 -19.55 -57.34 -39.92
N LEU A 27 -18.54 -56.75 -39.27
CA LEU A 27 -18.32 -55.31 -39.29
C LEU A 27 -18.10 -54.85 -40.75
N SER A 28 -18.89 -53.86 -41.19
CA SER A 28 -18.75 -53.33 -42.55
C SER A 28 -17.38 -52.64 -42.67
N PRO A 29 -16.57 -52.94 -43.70
CA PRO A 29 -15.21 -52.39 -43.85
C PRO A 29 -15.14 -50.85 -44.00
N VAL A 30 -16.28 -50.16 -44.01
CA VAL A 30 -16.38 -48.71 -44.17
C VAL A 30 -16.64 -47.98 -42.83
N SER A 31 -16.90 -48.70 -41.73
CA SER A 31 -17.49 -48.09 -40.51
C SER A 31 -16.62 -48.15 -39.26
N GLU A 32 -15.31 -48.34 -39.36
CA GLU A 32 -14.48 -48.56 -38.16
C GLU A 32 -13.81 -47.29 -37.60
N ALA A 33 -13.88 -46.12 -38.25
CA ALA A 33 -13.02 -45.00 -37.88
C ALA A 33 -13.69 -43.63 -37.60
N ALA A 34 -15.01 -43.49 -37.64
CA ALA A 34 -15.60 -42.15 -37.78
C ALA A 34 -16.22 -41.51 -36.52
N HIS A 35 -16.33 -42.20 -35.38
CA HIS A 35 -17.14 -41.66 -34.26
C HIS A 35 -16.39 -41.41 -32.94
N ASN A 36 -15.10 -41.71 -32.87
CA ASN A 36 -14.28 -41.15 -31.82
C ASN A 36 -13.61 -39.90 -32.38
N LEU A 37 -14.16 -38.73 -32.09
CA LEU A 37 -13.37 -37.50 -32.03
C LEU A 37 -12.34 -37.70 -30.91
N LEU A 38 -11.31 -38.50 -31.18
CA LEU A 38 -10.19 -38.70 -30.30
C LEU A 38 -9.58 -37.32 -30.11
N SER A 39 -9.77 -36.73 -28.92
CA SER A 39 -8.88 -35.69 -28.46
C SER A 39 -7.46 -36.16 -28.76
N PRO A 40 -6.57 -35.30 -29.30
CA PRO A 40 -5.18 -35.68 -29.55
C PRO A 40 -4.65 -36.46 -28.34
N PRO A 41 -3.95 -37.58 -28.53
CA PRO A 41 -3.49 -38.42 -27.42
C PRO A 41 -2.84 -37.50 -26.39
N LYS A 42 -3.41 -37.48 -25.18
CA LYS A 42 -2.86 -36.65 -24.11
C LYS A 42 -1.42 -37.12 -23.93
N ARG A 43 -0.46 -36.22 -24.13
CA ARG A 43 0.92 -36.49 -23.73
C ARG A 43 0.89 -36.81 -22.23
N ASP A 44 1.58 -37.86 -21.83
CA ASP A 44 1.71 -38.19 -20.42
C ASP A 44 2.36 -37.01 -19.71
N ILE A 45 1.61 -36.41 -18.78
CA ILE A 45 2.11 -35.29 -17.98
C ILE A 45 3.09 -35.87 -16.98
N SER A 46 4.34 -35.41 -17.02
CA SER A 46 5.36 -35.86 -16.08
C SER A 46 5.09 -35.32 -14.67
N LEU A 47 5.67 -35.95 -13.65
CA LEU A 47 5.60 -35.43 -12.28
C LEU A 47 6.11 -33.98 -12.19
N GLU A 48 7.18 -33.68 -12.91
CA GLU A 48 7.80 -32.35 -12.95
C GLU A 48 6.87 -31.29 -13.58
N ASP A 49 6.11 -31.66 -14.61
CA ASP A 49 5.09 -30.76 -15.20
C ASP A 49 3.93 -30.46 -14.25
N ILE A 50 3.57 -31.42 -13.39
CA ILE A 50 2.55 -31.23 -12.34
C ILE A 50 3.09 -30.31 -11.25
N GLU A 51 4.29 -30.59 -10.74
CA GLU A 51 4.96 -29.79 -9.71
C GLU A 51 5.12 -28.34 -10.16
N LYS A 52 5.59 -28.11 -11.39
CA LYS A 52 5.73 -26.78 -11.97
C LYS A 52 4.42 -26.01 -12.04
N LYS A 53 3.30 -26.69 -12.32
CA LYS A 53 1.96 -26.05 -12.34
C LYS A 53 1.48 -25.69 -10.93
N LEU A 54 1.77 -26.55 -9.95
CA LEU A 54 1.45 -26.30 -8.55
C LEU A 54 2.27 -25.13 -8.00
N GLU A 55 3.58 -25.11 -8.26
CA GLU A 55 4.47 -24.01 -7.87
C GLU A 55 4.03 -22.69 -8.50
N ALA A 56 3.71 -22.68 -9.80
CA ALA A 56 3.22 -21.47 -10.46
C ALA A 56 1.89 -20.95 -9.84
N ALA A 57 1.03 -21.85 -9.35
CA ALA A 57 -0.19 -21.46 -8.64
C ALA A 57 0.11 -20.90 -7.25
N GLU A 58 1.08 -21.47 -6.54
CA GLU A 58 1.56 -20.97 -5.26
C GLU A 58 2.21 -19.60 -5.39
N GLU A 59 3.07 -19.38 -6.38
CA GLU A 59 3.68 -18.07 -6.64
C GLU A 59 2.64 -16.99 -6.96
N ARG A 60 1.59 -17.32 -7.72
CA ARG A 60 0.46 -16.40 -7.93
C ARG A 60 -0.27 -16.06 -6.64
N ARG A 61 -0.47 -17.04 -5.75
CA ARG A 61 -1.09 -16.82 -4.43
C ARG A 61 -0.24 -15.91 -3.56
N ARG A 62 1.06 -16.23 -3.44
CA ARG A 62 2.04 -15.44 -2.68
C ARG A 62 2.16 -14.01 -3.20
N TYR A 63 2.16 -13.84 -4.53
CA TYR A 63 2.20 -12.52 -5.15
C TYR A 63 0.98 -11.67 -4.77
N GLN A 64 -0.23 -12.24 -4.85
CA GLN A 64 -1.45 -11.52 -4.46
C GLN A 64 -1.43 -11.15 -2.97
N GLU A 65 -1.02 -12.08 -2.10
CA GLU A 65 -0.86 -11.82 -0.67
C GLU A 65 0.14 -10.70 -0.40
N ALA A 66 1.30 -10.73 -1.06
CA ALA A 66 2.33 -9.69 -0.94
C ALA A 66 1.82 -8.31 -1.39
N GLN A 67 1.02 -8.24 -2.47
CA GLN A 67 0.41 -6.97 -2.91
C GLN A 67 -0.58 -6.42 -1.89
N VAL A 68 -1.39 -7.29 -1.27
CA VAL A 68 -2.31 -6.89 -0.21
C VAL A 68 -1.54 -6.39 1.01
N LEU A 69 -0.52 -7.13 1.47
CA LEU A 69 0.31 -6.73 2.60
C LEU A 69 1.04 -5.40 2.34
N LYS A 70 1.55 -5.20 1.12
CA LYS A 70 2.16 -3.93 0.72
C LYS A 70 1.17 -2.77 0.83
N SER A 71 -0.04 -2.90 0.27
CA SER A 71 -1.06 -1.85 0.36
C SER A 71 -1.48 -1.56 1.81
N LEU A 72 -1.53 -2.59 2.65
CA LEU A 72 -1.80 -2.42 4.08
C LEU A 72 -0.67 -1.68 4.79
N ALA A 73 0.58 -2.01 4.49
CA ALA A 73 1.75 -1.33 5.05
C ALA A 73 1.79 0.15 4.66
N GLU A 74 1.53 0.48 3.38
CA GLU A 74 1.43 1.86 2.89
C GLU A 74 0.33 2.65 3.62
N LYS A 75 -0.84 2.04 3.88
CA LYS A 75 -1.91 2.69 4.66
C LYS A 75 -1.50 2.96 6.11
N ARG A 76 -0.81 1.99 6.75
CA ARG A 76 -0.30 2.14 8.12
C ARG A 76 0.77 3.21 8.22
N GLU A 77 1.63 3.34 7.21
CA GLU A 77 2.60 4.43 7.11
C GLU A 77 1.91 5.77 6.99
N HIS A 78 0.93 5.89 6.09
CA HIS A 78 0.17 7.13 5.93
C HIS A 78 -0.54 7.56 7.22
N GLU A 79 -1.13 6.63 7.96
CA GLU A 79 -1.75 6.93 9.26
C GLU A 79 -0.74 7.48 10.28
N ARG A 80 0.49 6.92 10.32
CA ARG A 80 1.56 7.44 11.18
C ARG A 80 1.97 8.85 10.77
N ASP A 81 2.13 9.10 9.48
CA ASP A 81 2.53 10.41 8.96
C ASP A 81 1.50 11.49 9.27
N VAL A 82 0.20 11.17 9.14
CA VAL A 82 -0.89 12.10 9.47
C VAL A 82 -0.86 12.47 10.95
N LEU A 83 -0.67 11.49 11.84
CA LEU A 83 -0.60 11.74 13.28
C LEU A 83 0.63 12.59 13.65
N LEU A 84 1.80 12.26 13.09
CA LEU A 84 3.03 13.03 13.31
C LEU A 84 2.88 14.46 12.83
N LYS A 85 2.31 14.66 11.64
CA LYS A 85 2.06 15.99 11.08
C LYS A 85 1.11 16.81 11.94
N ALA A 86 0.02 16.21 12.43
CA ALA A 86 -0.91 16.90 13.31
C ALA A 86 -0.23 17.34 14.63
N MET A 87 0.65 16.50 15.19
CA MET A 87 1.43 16.86 16.38
C MET A 87 2.43 17.98 16.09
N GLU A 88 3.13 17.92 14.96
CA GLU A 88 4.09 18.93 14.54
C GLU A 88 3.42 20.28 14.29
N GLU A 89 2.30 20.32 13.58
CA GLU A 89 1.53 21.56 13.35
C GLU A 89 1.07 22.20 14.67
N ASN A 90 0.60 21.38 15.63
CA ASN A 90 0.21 21.88 16.94
C ASN A 90 1.39 22.44 17.76
N SER A 91 2.55 21.77 17.69
CA SER A 91 3.78 22.25 18.32
C SER A 91 4.25 23.57 17.68
N ASN A 92 4.23 23.64 16.35
CA ASN A 92 4.61 24.83 15.60
C ASN A 92 3.70 26.02 15.89
N PHE A 93 2.38 25.81 16.00
CA PHE A 93 1.45 26.86 16.40
C PHE A 93 1.81 27.44 17.77
N SER A 94 2.05 26.58 18.76
CA SER A 94 2.42 26.99 20.11
C SER A 94 3.73 27.77 20.12
N LYS A 95 4.75 27.29 19.40
CA LYS A 95 6.04 27.96 19.28
C LYS A 95 5.92 29.34 18.63
N MET A 96 5.21 29.45 17.51
CA MET A 96 5.01 30.74 16.83
C MET A 96 4.24 31.74 17.70
N ALA A 97 3.23 31.26 18.45
CA ALA A 97 2.49 32.11 19.38
C ALA A 97 3.39 32.63 20.51
N GLU A 98 4.25 31.78 21.06
CA GLU A 98 5.22 32.14 22.09
C GLU A 98 6.25 33.16 21.58
N GLU A 99 6.90 32.89 20.45
CA GLU A 99 7.87 33.80 19.84
C GLU A 99 7.26 35.17 19.55
N LYS A 100 6.02 35.20 19.03
CA LYS A 100 5.29 36.44 18.76
C LYS A 100 4.97 37.22 20.04
N LEU A 101 4.62 36.53 21.12
CA LEU A 101 4.38 37.16 22.41
C LEU A 101 5.67 37.76 22.96
N GLN A 102 6.77 36.99 22.97
CA GLN A 102 8.08 37.45 23.44
C GLN A 102 8.53 38.70 22.69
N LEU A 103 8.45 38.70 21.35
CA LEU A 103 8.79 39.86 20.52
C LEU A 103 7.98 41.10 20.90
N LYS A 104 6.66 40.95 21.10
CA LYS A 104 5.80 42.06 21.51
C LYS A 104 6.15 42.59 22.89
N MET A 105 6.47 41.71 23.84
CA MET A 105 6.83 42.11 25.20
C MET A 105 8.15 42.90 25.21
N GLU A 106 9.16 42.47 24.46
CA GLU A 106 10.42 43.21 24.30
C GLU A 106 10.18 44.56 23.63
N GLN A 107 9.39 44.61 22.54
CA GLN A 107 9.08 45.88 21.88
C GLN A 107 8.33 46.86 22.80
N ILE A 108 7.40 46.38 23.63
CA ILE A 108 6.70 47.20 24.63
C ILE A 108 7.69 47.75 25.65
N LYS A 109 8.61 46.90 26.12
CA LYS A 109 9.64 47.28 27.10
C LYS A 109 10.57 48.34 26.53
N GLU A 110 11.14 48.13 25.35
CA GLU A 110 12.00 49.09 24.65
C GLU A 110 11.31 50.42 24.43
N ASN A 111 10.04 50.40 23.97
CA ASN A 111 9.25 51.62 23.77
C ASN A 111 9.04 52.38 25.09
N ARG A 112 8.76 51.67 26.18
CA ARG A 112 8.58 52.28 27.50
C ARG A 112 9.89 52.89 28.01
N GLU A 113 11.00 52.18 27.84
CA GLU A 113 12.33 52.67 28.21
C GLU A 113 12.71 53.91 27.39
N ALA A 114 12.48 53.90 26.07
CA ALA A 114 12.72 55.05 25.21
C ALA A 114 11.87 56.28 25.60
N GLN A 115 10.60 56.08 25.94
CA GLN A 115 9.73 57.17 26.42
C GLN A 115 10.23 57.77 27.74
N LEU A 116 10.64 56.91 28.69
CA LEU A 116 11.19 57.36 29.98
C LEU A 116 12.53 58.06 29.79
N ALA A 117 13.41 57.55 28.93
CA ALA A 117 14.69 58.17 28.59
C ALA A 117 14.48 59.56 27.98
N ALA A 118 13.60 59.68 26.99
CA ALA A 118 13.26 60.97 26.36
C ALA A 118 12.61 61.97 27.33
N MET A 119 11.89 61.49 28.35
CA MET A 119 11.36 62.35 29.42
C MET A 119 12.49 62.85 30.33
N MET A 120 13.40 61.96 30.74
CA MET A 120 14.54 62.31 31.59
C MET A 120 15.50 63.28 30.88
N GLU A 121 15.78 63.06 29.61
CA GLU A 121 16.64 63.94 28.80
C GLU A 121 16.07 65.36 28.72
N ARG A 122 14.79 65.51 28.39
CA ARG A 122 14.10 66.82 28.39
C ARG A 122 14.14 67.53 29.74
N LEU A 123 14.11 66.78 30.85
CA LEU A 123 14.27 67.35 32.19
C LEU A 123 15.72 67.76 32.47
N GLN A 124 16.70 67.01 31.98
CA GLN A 124 18.12 67.36 32.10
C GLN A 124 18.52 68.55 31.22
N GLU A 125 17.95 68.72 30.03
CA GLU A 125 18.15 69.91 29.19
C GLU A 125 17.64 71.18 29.89
N LYS A 126 16.62 71.06 30.76
CA LYS A 126 16.17 72.12 31.66
C LYS A 126 17.14 72.42 32.82
N ARG A 127 18.40 72.01 32.72
CA ARG A 127 19.55 72.53 33.50
C ARG A 127 19.77 74.04 33.35
N HIS A 128 18.96 74.70 32.51
CA HIS A 128 18.82 76.15 32.46
C HIS A 128 18.80 76.81 33.86
N ALA A 129 18.18 76.18 34.88
CA ALA A 129 18.21 76.71 36.24
C ALA A 129 19.63 76.81 36.85
N ALA A 130 20.51 75.84 36.58
CA ALA A 130 21.90 75.89 37.03
C ALA A 130 22.73 76.90 36.22
N GLU A 131 22.49 76.98 34.91
CA GLU A 131 23.14 77.95 34.03
C GLU A 131 22.77 79.40 34.37
N VAL A 132 21.48 79.66 34.64
CA VAL A 132 20.98 80.96 35.10
C VAL A 132 21.62 81.35 36.44
N ARG A 133 21.72 80.42 37.40
CA ARG A 133 22.42 80.69 38.67
C ARG A 133 23.89 81.09 38.44
N ARG A 134 24.62 80.32 37.63
CA ARG A 134 26.03 80.62 37.30
C ARG A 134 26.21 81.96 36.58
N ASN A 135 25.29 82.30 35.67
CA ASN A 135 25.32 83.57 34.96
C ASN A 135 25.03 84.77 35.88
N LYS A 136 24.22 84.60 36.92
CA LYS A 136 23.98 85.62 37.95
C LYS A 136 25.26 85.89 38.75
N GLU A 137 25.91 84.85 39.27
CA GLU A 137 27.15 84.97 40.05
C GLU A 137 28.30 85.63 39.28
N ARG A 138 28.33 85.48 37.95
CA ARG A 138 29.37 86.07 37.09
C ARG A 138 29.10 87.54 36.73
N ARG A 139 27.93 88.08 37.07
CA ARG A 139 27.54 89.48 36.82
C ARG A 139 27.65 90.36 38.08
N GLU A 140 27.78 89.74 39.25
CA GLU A 140 28.15 90.37 40.53
C GLU A 140 29.68 90.41 40.65
#